data_AF-A0A0B0IDF1-F1
#
_entry.id   AF-A0A0B0IDF1-F1
#
_cell.length_a   1.000
_cell.length_b   1.000
_cell.length_c   1.000
_cell.angle_alpha   90.00
_cell.angle_beta   90.00
_cell.angle_gamma   90.00
#
_symmetry.space_group_name_H-M   'P 1'
#
loop_
_entity.id
_entity.type
_entity.pdbx_description
1 polymer ?
#
loop_
_entity_poly.entity_id
_entity_poly.type
_entity_poly.pdbx_seq_one_letter_code
_entity_poly.pdbx_strand_id
1 'polypeptide(L)'
;MIVTFILYLLVFILIGIALTILRIQIKARNELQSLKEQIEKVSSHSSEFTEYIQTRLIDEKKAHLLVLMYDIRDAVSKQKNDIHANLIINTPRHHNLSNAELAKMFSAEQIGTIQQFWASYTRYLHSHWIDHDGKVKTIFRGNKDATNSELFRLHHSSNLLVKQFDQLLTELNYSS
;
A
#
# COMPACT_ATOMS: atom_id res chain seq x y z
N MET A 1 -58.57 -26.88 -59.60
CA MET A 1 -59.00 -25.99 -58.50
C MET A 1 -58.65 -26.53 -57.11
N ILE A 2 -58.98 -27.78 -56.77
CA ILE A 2 -58.69 -28.32 -55.42
C ILE A 2 -57.17 -28.40 -55.15
N VAL A 3 -56.38 -28.92 -56.10
CA VAL A 3 -54.92 -29.05 -55.95
C VAL A 3 -54.23 -27.70 -55.80
N THR A 4 -54.62 -26.70 -56.60
CA THR A 4 -54.09 -25.33 -56.51
C THR A 4 -54.42 -24.67 -55.17
N PHE A 5 -55.63 -24.89 -54.63
CA PHE A 5 -56.02 -24.39 -53.32
C PHE A 5 -55.19 -25.01 -52.19
N ILE A 6 -54.97 -26.33 -52.23
CA ILE A 6 -54.11 -27.03 -51.25
C ILE A 6 -52.68 -26.48 -51.30
N LEU A 7 -52.14 -26.22 -52.50
CA LEU A 7 -50.80 -25.66 -52.66
C LEU A 7 -50.68 -24.27 -52.03
N TYR A 8 -51.67 -23.39 -52.25
CA TYR A 8 -51.71 -22.06 -51.61
C TYR A 8 -51.81 -22.14 -50.08
N LEU A 9 -52.63 -23.07 -49.56
CA LEU A 9 -52.75 -23.28 -48.11
C LEU A 9 -51.40 -23.71 -47.50
N LEU A 10 -50.69 -24.62 -48.16
CA LEU A 10 -49.41 -25.13 -47.69
C LEU A 10 -48.33 -24.04 -47.69
N VAL A 11 -48.30 -23.19 -48.72
CA VAL A 11 -47.44 -22.00 -48.79
C VAL A 11 -47.77 -21.01 -47.67
N PHE A 12 -49.06 -20.77 -47.41
CA PHE A 12 -49.47 -19.86 -46.34
C PHE A 12 -49.02 -20.35 -44.95
N ILE A 13 -49.13 -21.66 -44.69
CA ILE A 13 -48.64 -22.29 -43.47
C ILE A 13 -47.11 -22.15 -43.35
N LEU A 14 -46.36 -22.39 -44.43
CA LEU A 14 -44.90 -22.25 -44.45
C LEU A 14 -44.46 -20.81 -44.17
N ILE A 15 -45.17 -19.81 -44.73
CA ILE A 15 -44.91 -18.39 -44.44
C ILE A 15 -45.18 -18.09 -42.96
N GLY A 16 -46.28 -18.62 -42.40
CA GLY A 16 -46.60 -18.46 -40.98
C GLY A 16 -45.51 -19.03 -40.05
N ILE A 17 -44.98 -20.22 -40.38
CA ILE A 17 -43.88 -20.85 -39.66
C ILE A 17 -42.59 -20.03 -39.80
N ALA A 18 -42.26 -19.58 -41.01
CA ALA A 18 -41.08 -18.76 -41.25
C ALA A 18 -41.11 -17.46 -40.42
N LEU A 19 -42.27 -16.79 -40.38
CA LEU A 19 -42.47 -15.56 -39.59
C LEU A 19 -42.34 -15.82 -38.07
N THR A 20 -42.82 -16.95 -37.58
CA THR A 20 -42.67 -17.29 -36.14
C THR A 20 -41.22 -17.58 -35.77
N ILE A 21 -40.49 -18.32 -36.62
CA ILE A 21 -39.04 -18.54 -36.43
C ILE A 21 -38.28 -17.22 -36.43
N LEU A 22 -38.60 -16.31 -37.36
CA LEU A 22 -37.97 -14.98 -37.46
C LEU A 22 -38.20 -14.17 -36.18
N ARG A 23 -39.42 -14.16 -35.64
CA ARG A 23 -39.74 -13.48 -34.37
C ARG A 23 -38.94 -14.06 -33.20
N ILE A 24 -38.81 -15.39 -33.12
CA ILE A 24 -38.04 -16.05 -32.06
C ILE A 24 -36.56 -15.69 -32.17
N GLN A 25 -35.98 -15.69 -33.38
CA GLN A 25 -34.58 -15.31 -33.58
C GLN A 25 -34.31 -13.84 -33.21
N ILE A 26 -35.23 -12.93 -33.55
CA ILE A 26 -35.11 -11.52 -33.15
C ILE A 26 -35.12 -11.40 -31.63
N LYS A 27 -36.04 -12.09 -30.94
CA LYS A 27 -36.12 -12.06 -29.48
C LYS A 27 -34.85 -12.62 -28.83
N ALA A 28 -34.37 -13.78 -29.30
CA ALA A 28 -33.15 -14.40 -28.79
C ALA A 28 -31.90 -13.52 -29.01
N ARG A 29 -31.82 -12.80 -30.14
CA ARG A 29 -30.73 -11.84 -30.39
C ARG A 29 -30.78 -10.66 -29.43
N ASN A 30 -31.97 -10.11 -29.17
CA ASN A 30 -32.13 -8.99 -28.24
C ASN A 30 -31.78 -9.41 -26.80
N GLU A 31 -32.21 -10.61 -26.38
CA GLU A 31 -31.86 -11.16 -25.07
C GLU A 31 -30.35 -11.38 -24.94
N LEU A 32 -29.70 -11.97 -25.94
CA LEU A 32 -28.24 -12.14 -25.97
C LEU A 32 -27.49 -10.80 -25.92
N GLN A 33 -27.97 -9.78 -26.64
CA GLN A 33 -27.36 -8.46 -26.61
C GLN A 33 -27.49 -7.82 -25.23
N SER A 34 -28.67 -7.91 -24.61
CA SER A 34 -28.88 -7.40 -23.24
C SER A 34 -28.04 -8.13 -22.20
N LEU A 35 -27.81 -9.44 -22.37
CA LEU A 35 -26.94 -10.22 -21.49
C LEU A 35 -25.48 -9.81 -21.66
N LYS A 36 -25.03 -9.58 -22.90
CA LYS A 36 -23.68 -9.10 -23.19
C LYS A 36 -23.44 -7.71 -22.57
N GLU A 37 -24.39 -6.79 -22.68
CA GLU A 37 -24.33 -5.47 -22.06
C GLU A 37 -24.27 -5.56 -20.52
N GLN A 38 -25.02 -6.48 -19.91
CA GLN A 38 -24.95 -6.72 -18.46
C GLN A 38 -23.60 -7.29 -18.03
N ILE A 39 -23.05 -8.26 -18.78
CA ILE A 39 -21.73 -8.84 -18.52
C ILE A 39 -20.65 -7.75 -18.65
N GLU A 40 -20.71 -6.94 -19.70
CA GLU A 40 -19.78 -5.84 -19.92
C GLU A 40 -19.83 -4.83 -18.78
N LYS A 41 -21.04 -4.44 -18.34
CA LYS A 41 -21.24 -3.54 -17.19
C LYS A 41 -20.71 -4.13 -15.88
N VAL A 42 -20.92 -5.42 -15.63
CA VAL A 42 -20.38 -6.11 -14.44
C VAL A 42 -18.86 -6.20 -14.50
N SER A 43 -18.30 -6.49 -15.68
CA SER A 43 -16.86 -6.59 -15.87
C SER A 43 -16.15 -5.26 -15.68
N SER A 44 -16.73 -4.16 -16.19
CA SER A 44 -16.18 -2.81 -16.01
C SER A 44 -16.27 -2.35 -14.55
N HIS A 45 -17.40 -2.62 -13.88
CA HIS A 45 -17.52 -2.35 -12.44
C HIS A 45 -16.52 -3.17 -11.62
N SER A 46 -16.25 -4.43 -12.02
CA SER A 46 -15.26 -5.27 -11.35
C SER A 46 -13.83 -4.75 -11.53
N SER A 47 -13.47 -4.26 -12.72
CA SER A 47 -12.14 -3.69 -12.96
C SER A 47 -11.94 -2.38 -12.22
N GLU A 48 -12.92 -1.47 -12.28
CA GLU A 48 -12.88 -0.19 -11.56
C GLU A 48 -12.81 -0.42 -10.04
N PHE A 49 -13.61 -1.36 -9.52
CA PHE A 49 -13.55 -1.73 -8.11
C PHE A 49 -12.19 -2.31 -7.73
N THR A 50 -11.60 -3.16 -8.57
CA THR A 50 -10.27 -3.74 -8.30
C THR A 50 -9.18 -2.66 -8.28
N GLU A 51 -9.20 -1.72 -9.22
CA GLU A 51 -8.27 -0.59 -9.28
C GLU A 51 -8.43 0.33 -8.05
N TYR A 52 -9.67 0.61 -7.65
CA TYR A 52 -9.97 1.38 -6.44
C TYR A 52 -9.40 0.70 -5.19
N ILE A 53 -9.61 -0.62 -5.04
CA ILE A 53 -9.07 -1.38 -3.90
C ILE A 53 -7.54 -1.38 -3.92
N GLN A 54 -6.91 -1.53 -5.08
CA GLN A 54 -5.44 -1.47 -5.19
C GLN A 54 -4.89 -0.11 -4.79
N THR A 55 -5.50 0.98 -5.24
CA THR A 55 -5.11 2.35 -4.87
C THR A 55 -5.26 2.57 -3.36
N ARG A 56 -6.39 2.17 -2.77
CA ARG A 56 -6.62 2.23 -1.32
C ARG A 56 -5.55 1.48 -0.52
N LEU A 57 -5.18 0.27 -0.95
CA LEU A 57 -4.15 -0.52 -0.30
C LEU A 57 -2.76 0.13 -0.39
N ILE A 58 -2.45 0.78 -1.51
CA ILE A 58 -1.21 1.55 -1.69
C ILE A 58 -1.18 2.71 -0.69
N ASP A 59 -2.26 3.47 -0.57
CA ASP A 59 -2.34 4.61 0.35
C ASP A 59 -2.25 4.19 1.82
N GLU A 60 -2.89 3.07 2.18
CA GLU A 60 -2.80 2.51 3.52
C GLU A 60 -1.38 2.05 3.86
N LYS A 61 -0.68 1.39 2.93
CA LYS A 61 0.72 1.00 3.10
C LYS A 61 1.64 2.22 3.26
N LYS A 62 1.41 3.29 2.48
CA LYS A 62 2.13 4.56 2.63
C LYS A 62 1.93 5.16 4.02
N ALA A 63 0.68 5.26 4.46
CA ALA A 63 0.32 5.80 5.77
C ALA A 63 0.95 4.98 6.90
N HIS A 64 0.87 3.65 6.82
CA HIS A 64 1.49 2.76 7.79
C HIS A 64 3.01 2.96 7.87
N LEU A 65 3.70 3.08 6.72
CA LEU A 65 5.14 3.35 6.71
C LEU A 65 5.48 4.65 7.43
N LEU A 66 4.73 5.73 7.18
CA LEU A 66 4.91 7.02 7.84
C LEU A 66 4.69 6.91 9.35
N VAL A 67 3.65 6.19 9.79
CA VAL A 67 3.40 5.94 11.23
C VAL A 67 4.61 5.28 11.88
N LEU A 68 5.17 4.22 11.28
CA LEU A 68 6.37 3.56 11.81
C LEU A 68 7.56 4.52 11.93
N MET A 69 7.76 5.41 10.94
CA MET A 69 8.84 6.39 10.98
C MET A 69 8.62 7.44 12.08
N TYR A 70 7.39 7.94 12.25
CA TYR A 70 7.06 8.85 13.34
C TYR A 70 7.19 8.21 14.72
N ASP A 71 6.80 6.94 14.87
CA ASP A 71 6.96 6.18 16.12
C ASP A 71 8.43 6.03 16.49
N ILE A 72 9.29 5.69 15.53
CA ILE A 72 10.74 5.66 15.73
C ILE A 72 11.25 7.04 16.16
N ARG A 73 10.85 8.09 15.44
CA ARG A 73 11.28 9.46 15.74
C ARG A 73 10.87 9.87 17.15
N ASP A 74 9.64 9.59 17.57
CA ASP A 74 9.16 9.88 18.92
C ASP A 74 9.93 9.09 19.98
N ALA A 75 10.14 7.79 19.75
CA ALA A 75 10.92 6.94 20.65
C ALA A 75 12.34 7.47 20.84
N VAL A 76 13.02 7.92 19.77
CA VAL A 76 14.35 8.56 19.85
C VAL A 76 14.29 9.93 20.53
N SER A 77 13.26 10.73 20.25
CA SER A 77 13.08 12.05 20.87
C SER A 77 12.97 11.97 22.40
N LYS A 78 12.26 10.97 22.91
CA LYS A 78 12.16 10.74 24.36
C LYS A 78 13.52 10.41 24.99
N GLN A 79 14.45 9.82 24.23
CA GLN A 79 15.82 9.54 24.71
C GLN A 79 16.67 10.81 24.88
N LYS A 80 16.21 12.00 24.48
CA LYS A 80 16.99 13.24 24.62
C LYS A 80 17.18 13.66 26.07
N ASN A 81 16.23 13.33 26.94
CA ASN A 81 16.20 13.77 28.33
C ASN A 81 16.45 12.63 29.31
N ASP A 82 15.76 11.50 29.09
CA ASP A 82 15.80 10.33 29.96
C ASP A 82 15.90 9.04 29.13
N ILE A 83 16.44 7.99 29.73
CA ILE A 83 16.59 6.70 29.06
C ILE A 83 15.31 5.89 29.20
N HIS A 84 14.62 5.67 28.09
CA HIS A 84 13.43 4.84 27.99
C HIS A 84 13.71 3.64 27.09
N ALA A 85 14.46 2.66 27.62
CA ALA A 85 14.89 1.48 26.87
C ALA A 85 13.72 0.69 26.25
N ASN A 86 12.62 0.54 26.99
CA ASN A 86 11.43 -0.17 26.51
C ASN A 86 10.86 0.44 25.23
N LEU A 87 10.93 1.77 25.05
CA LEU A 87 10.47 2.40 23.81
C LEU A 87 11.35 1.99 22.62
N ILE A 88 12.67 1.99 22.80
CA ILE A 88 13.62 1.57 21.76
C ILE A 88 13.58 0.05 21.50
N ILE A 89 13.21 -0.75 22.50
CA ILE A 89 13.00 -2.20 22.30
C ILE A 89 11.79 -2.44 21.40
N ASN A 90 10.70 -1.70 21.63
CA ASN A 90 9.41 -1.92 20.96
C ASN A 90 9.30 -1.27 19.58
N THR A 91 10.22 -0.37 19.22
CA THR A 91 10.25 0.21 17.87
C THR A 91 10.55 -0.84 16.79
N PRO A 92 9.93 -0.72 15.62
CA PRO A 92 10.21 -1.59 14.48
C PRO A 92 11.67 -1.47 14.05
N ARG A 93 12.30 -2.60 13.70
CA ARG A 93 13.68 -2.64 13.18
C ARG A 93 13.75 -2.50 11.66
N HIS A 94 12.64 -2.80 10.98
CA HIS A 94 12.51 -2.80 9.53
C HIS A 94 11.06 -2.42 9.19
N HIS A 95 10.84 -1.87 8.00
CA HIS A 95 9.50 -1.57 7.49
C HIS A 95 8.84 -2.74 6.74
N ASN A 96 9.56 -3.84 6.50
CA ASN A 96 9.05 -5.06 5.83
C ASN A 96 8.48 -4.86 4.41
N LEU A 97 8.89 -3.81 3.69
CA LEU A 97 8.51 -3.59 2.29
C LEU A 97 9.68 -3.89 1.38
N SER A 98 9.42 -4.59 0.28
CA SER A 98 10.42 -4.82 -0.76
C SER A 98 10.69 -3.54 -1.57
N ASN A 99 11.85 -3.45 -2.22
CA ASN A 99 12.16 -2.33 -3.12
C ASN A 99 11.14 -2.22 -4.26
N ALA A 100 10.60 -3.35 -4.74
CA ALA A 100 9.57 -3.38 -5.77
C ALA A 100 8.23 -2.81 -5.27
N GLU A 101 7.88 -3.06 -4.00
CA GLU A 101 6.68 -2.45 -3.40
C GLU A 101 6.90 -0.95 -3.17
N LEU A 102 8.06 -0.55 -2.65
CA LEU A 102 8.40 0.86 -2.48
C LEU A 102 8.33 1.63 -3.80
N ALA A 103 8.84 1.06 -4.90
CA ALA A 103 8.78 1.66 -6.23
C ALA A 103 7.36 1.84 -6.79
N LYS A 104 6.37 1.08 -6.29
CA LYS A 104 4.96 1.28 -6.65
C LYS A 104 4.30 2.40 -5.87
N MET A 105 4.85 2.77 -4.72
CA MET A 105 4.27 3.72 -3.79
C MET A 105 4.96 5.09 -3.86
N PHE A 106 6.29 5.11 -4.01
CA PHE A 106 7.12 6.28 -3.81
C PHE A 106 7.99 6.58 -5.03
N SER A 107 8.34 7.85 -5.22
CA SER A 107 9.34 8.26 -6.19
C SER A 107 10.74 7.77 -5.79
N ALA A 108 11.68 7.72 -6.73
CA ALA A 108 13.05 7.28 -6.44
C ALA A 108 13.73 8.14 -5.36
N GLU A 109 13.45 9.44 -5.33
CA GLU A 109 13.95 10.37 -4.30
C GLU A 109 13.39 10.02 -2.92
N GLN A 110 12.06 9.84 -2.82
CA GLN A 110 11.40 9.45 -1.57
C GLN A 110 11.92 8.10 -1.04
N ILE A 111 12.18 7.14 -1.94
CA ILE A 111 12.79 5.85 -1.56
C ILE A 111 14.19 6.07 -0.97
N GLY A 112 14.99 6.96 -1.56
CA GLY A 112 16.28 7.37 -1.01
C GLY A 112 16.16 7.96 0.41
N THR A 113 15.21 8.86 0.62
CA THR A 113 14.90 9.46 1.94
C THR A 113 14.49 8.40 2.96
N ILE A 114 13.61 7.46 2.58
CA ILE A 114 13.19 6.34 3.44
C ILE A 114 14.41 5.48 3.80
N GLN A 115 15.23 5.09 2.82
CA GLN A 115 16.43 4.27 3.07
C GLN A 115 17.42 5.00 3.99
N GLN A 116 17.63 6.29 3.79
CA GLN A 116 18.50 7.10 4.65
C GLN A 116 17.98 7.19 6.09
N PHE A 117 16.66 7.32 6.27
CA PHE A 117 16.03 7.29 7.58
C PHE A 117 16.34 5.98 8.32
N TRP A 118 16.04 4.83 7.69
CA TRP A 118 16.25 3.51 8.29
C TRP A 118 17.73 3.19 8.51
N ALA A 119 18.62 3.60 7.61
CA ALA A 119 20.05 3.43 7.77
C ALA A 119 20.60 4.24 8.96
N SER A 120 20.13 5.49 9.12
CA SER A 120 20.53 6.36 10.23
C SER A 120 20.05 5.81 11.57
N TYR A 121 18.80 5.31 11.61
CA TYR A 121 18.25 4.65 12.78
C TYR A 121 19.02 3.37 13.15
N THR A 122 19.30 2.51 12.16
CA THR A 122 20.06 1.27 12.35
C THR A 122 21.45 1.56 12.92
N ARG A 123 22.16 2.54 12.35
CA ARG A 123 23.47 2.97 12.85
C ARG A 123 23.39 3.46 14.30
N TYR A 124 22.37 4.25 14.62
CA TYR A 124 22.14 4.73 15.99
C TYR A 124 21.92 3.57 16.98
N LEU A 125 21.13 2.57 16.59
CA LEU A 125 20.95 1.37 17.40
C LEU A 125 22.28 0.66 17.63
N HIS A 126 23.04 0.35 16.58
CA HIS A 126 24.32 -0.34 16.70
C HIS A 126 25.35 0.42 17.52
N SER A 127 25.41 1.76 17.39
CA SER A 127 26.39 2.58 18.11
C SER A 127 26.09 2.73 19.60
N HIS A 128 24.82 2.70 20.00
CA HIS A 128 24.42 3.08 21.36
C HIS A 128 23.63 1.99 22.09
N TRP A 129 22.69 1.35 21.40
CA TRP A 129 21.68 0.48 21.99
C TRP A 129 21.98 -1.00 21.88
N ILE A 130 22.81 -1.44 20.94
CA ILE A 130 23.15 -2.86 20.78
C ILE A 130 24.48 -3.15 21.47
N ASP A 131 24.54 -4.22 22.26
CA ASP A 131 25.78 -4.70 22.87
C ASP A 131 26.57 -5.65 21.94
N HIS A 132 27.67 -6.19 22.48
CA HIS A 132 28.52 -7.13 21.76
C HIS A 132 27.84 -8.48 21.46
N ASP A 133 26.79 -8.83 22.22
CA ASP A 133 25.98 -10.04 22.02
C ASP A 133 24.82 -9.80 21.05
N GLY A 134 24.67 -8.58 20.51
CA GLY A 134 23.56 -8.22 19.64
C GLY A 134 22.24 -7.93 20.38
N LYS A 135 22.26 -7.81 21.71
CA LYS A 135 21.08 -7.53 22.53
C LYS A 135 20.91 -6.04 22.77
N VAL A 136 19.66 -5.63 23.04
CA VAL A 136 19.35 -4.24 23.38
C VAL A 136 19.77 -3.95 24.81
N LYS A 137 20.65 -2.96 24.98
CA LYS A 137 21.16 -2.46 26.25
C LYS A 137 20.08 -1.69 27.00
N THR A 138 20.05 -1.92 28.30
CA THR A 138 19.14 -1.23 29.24
C THR A 138 19.89 -0.37 30.26
N ILE A 139 21.21 -0.57 30.41
CA ILE A 139 22.06 0.12 31.38
C ILE A 139 23.15 0.87 30.63
N PHE A 140 23.29 2.16 30.94
CA PHE A 140 24.27 3.08 30.34
C PHE A 140 25.16 3.68 31.44
N ARG A 141 26.46 3.80 31.17
CA ARG A 141 27.45 4.22 32.17
C ARG A 141 27.69 5.73 32.18
N GLY A 142 27.91 6.26 33.38
CA GLY A 142 28.34 7.65 33.62
C GLY A 142 27.17 8.64 33.76
N ASN A 143 27.51 9.93 33.71
CA ASN A 143 26.56 11.03 33.92
C ASN A 143 26.31 11.79 32.60
N LYS A 144 25.08 12.24 32.36
CA LYS A 144 24.69 13.09 31.23
C LYS A 144 25.50 14.39 31.13
N ASP A 145 26.09 14.89 32.20
CA ASP A 145 26.89 16.13 32.17
C ASP A 145 28.37 15.87 31.83
N ALA A 146 28.82 14.62 31.91
CA ALA A 146 30.19 14.25 31.61
C ALA A 146 30.34 13.92 30.12
N THR A 147 31.04 14.76 29.36
CA THR A 147 31.14 14.69 27.88
C THR A 147 31.76 13.39 27.36
N ASN A 148 32.57 12.72 28.18
CA ASN A 148 33.18 11.43 27.87
C ASN A 148 32.32 10.23 28.30
N SER A 149 31.16 10.45 28.92
CA SER A 149 30.28 9.38 29.34
C SER A 149 29.51 8.80 28.16
N GLU A 150 29.11 7.54 28.33
CA GLU A 150 28.22 6.88 27.39
C GLU A 150 26.85 7.53 27.35
N LEU A 151 26.34 7.94 28.52
CA LEU A 151 25.04 8.59 28.66
C LEU A 151 24.98 9.93 27.92
N PHE A 152 26.01 10.78 28.05
CA PHE A 152 26.10 12.04 27.31
C PHE A 152 26.11 11.80 25.80
N ARG A 153 26.92 10.85 25.31
CA ARG A 153 26.99 10.52 23.87
C ARG A 153 25.64 10.06 23.33
N LEU A 154 24.91 9.24 24.09
CA LEU A 154 23.58 8.80 23.69
C LEU A 154 22.62 9.98 23.56
N HIS A 155 22.45 10.79 24.61
CA HIS A 155 21.55 11.95 24.58
C HIS A 155 21.92 12.93 23.45
N HIS A 156 23.22 13.18 23.25
CA HIS A 156 23.71 14.03 22.18
C HIS A 156 23.37 13.46 20.80
N SER A 157 23.64 12.18 20.56
CA SER A 157 23.28 11.49 19.31
C SER A 157 21.77 11.48 19.07
N SER A 158 20.95 11.27 20.11
CA SER A 158 19.49 11.31 19.98
C SER A 158 19.01 12.71 19.56
N ASN A 159 19.61 13.78 20.10
CA ASN A 159 19.30 15.14 19.70
C ASN A 159 19.60 15.41 18.22
N LEU A 160 20.77 14.96 17.74
CA LEU A 160 21.16 15.11 16.34
C LEU A 160 20.27 14.30 15.41
N LEU A 161 20.00 13.04 15.78
CA LEU A 161 19.20 12.13 14.97
C LEU A 161 17.76 12.60 14.82
N VAL A 162 17.15 13.17 15.88
CA VAL A 162 15.79 13.72 15.80
C VAL A 162 15.73 14.88 14.81
N LYS A 163 16.72 15.78 14.81
CA LYS A 163 16.78 16.88 13.82
C LYS A 163 16.90 16.33 12.39
N GLN A 164 17.72 15.30 12.21
CA GLN A 164 17.86 14.63 10.93
C GLN A 164 16.55 13.96 10.48
N PHE A 165 15.86 13.28 11.40
CA PHE A 165 14.54 12.68 11.12
C PHE A 165 13.50 13.74 10.76
N ASP A 166 13.47 14.86 11.47
CA ASP A 166 12.55 15.96 11.17
C ASP A 166 12.79 16.50 9.75
N GLN A 167 14.06 16.62 9.31
CA GLN A 167 14.40 16.99 7.93
C GLN A 167 13.94 15.95 6.91
N LEU A 168 14.28 14.67 7.11
CA LEU A 168 13.92 13.59 6.20
C LEU A 168 12.40 13.40 6.07
N LEU A 169 11.67 13.49 7.19
CA LEU A 169 10.20 13.40 7.18
C LEU A 169 9.57 14.60 6.47
N THR A 170 10.18 15.77 6.62
CA THR A 170 9.76 17.00 5.93
C THR A 170 9.93 16.86 4.42
N GLU A 171 11.11 16.40 3.97
CA GLU A 171 11.39 16.10 2.56
C GLU A 171 10.40 15.07 1.99
N LEU A 172 10.13 14.00 2.73
CA LEU A 172 9.20 12.95 2.31
C LEU A 172 7.77 13.48 2.08
N ASN A 173 7.31 14.39 2.95
CA ASN A 173 5.97 14.99 2.86
C ASN A 173 5.87 16.06 1.76
N TYR A 174 6.93 16.80 1.46
CA TYR A 174 6.91 17.83 0.41
C TYR A 174 7.13 17.28 -1.00
N SER A 175 7.75 16.11 -1.14
CA SER A 175 7.91 15.42 -2.43
C SER A 175 6.73 14.52 -2.81
N SER A 176 5.64 14.55 -2.02
CA SER A 176 4.38 13.83 -2.27
C SER A 176 3.38 14.71 -3.02
#